data_AF-A0A3C0AYF6-F1
#
_entry.id   AF-A0A3C0AYF6-F1
#
_cell.length_a   1.000
_cell.length_b   1.000
_cell.length_c   1.000
_cell.angle_alpha   90.00
_cell.angle_beta   90.00
_cell.angle_gamma   90.00
#
_symmetry.space_group_name_H-M   'P 1'
#
loop_
_entity.id
_entity.type
_entity.pdbx_description
1 polymer ?
#
loop_
_entity_poly.entity_id
_entity_poly.type
_entity_poly.pdbx_seq_one_letter_code
_entity_poly.pdbx_strand_id
1 'polypeptide(L)'
;MPAYFYDPYRYRAHKMNGGTFQNYADKEYLPFTEKEIEKHLNGEQHIGVYPLLKDNTSWFIVADFDKVEWVDDCKKFIAACNEKGISAYLERSRSGKGGHVWIFFEQPYPAIKSRKLFISILEQTGVFSLFDKSSSFDRMFPNQDFLSGKGFGNLIALPLYKKTYEQGNSCFIDIESLEPIQNQWDFIKNIQRISTMKLDELHQIHNTQQNISASIVPKLCNEKLTIRLANVVKINRNAISTSLINFLKEELNFLNTPFLIKKKMGKSPYGTERYFKLVEEIENEVIIPRGFIGKIIRFCRENNIEYNFSDERKKLKEVSFLLNAQLQEHQQIVIDTITKKDLGVIVAPPGSGKTIVGLKIITEKKQPALIITHRKQIADQWIERIETFLGIPKNEIGKIGQGKTKIGKQITIAMIQSLSKELEKPDGIKLLNAFGTIILDECHHIPAETFRNTISKLQTYYLYGLTATPFRKYNDSKLIFIHLGEVISEIKSNEIST
;
A
#
# COMPACT_ATOMS: atom_id res chain seq x y z
N MET A 1 -22.79 12.08 11.33
CA MET A 1 -23.53 12.69 10.21
C MET A 1 -23.88 14.12 10.60
N PRO A 2 -24.01 15.06 9.66
CA PRO A 2 -24.54 16.38 9.97
C PRO A 2 -25.90 16.26 10.67
N ALA A 3 -26.18 17.15 11.61
CA ALA A 3 -27.49 17.23 12.23
C ALA A 3 -28.47 17.91 11.26
N TYR A 4 -29.66 17.33 11.11
CA TYR A 4 -30.70 17.85 10.23
C TYR A 4 -32.00 18.06 11.01
N PHE A 5 -32.69 19.14 10.69
CA PHE A 5 -34.11 19.31 10.97
C PHE A 5 -34.92 18.67 9.85
N TYR A 6 -35.90 17.84 10.20
CA TYR A 6 -36.83 17.22 9.26
C TYR A 6 -38.09 16.74 9.98
N ASP A 7 -39.20 16.62 9.25
CA ASP A 7 -40.44 16.03 9.76
C ASP A 7 -40.33 14.49 9.78
N PRO A 8 -40.40 13.83 10.95
CA PRO A 8 -40.29 12.38 11.07
C PRO A 8 -41.40 11.61 10.34
N TYR A 9 -42.61 12.17 10.24
CA TYR A 9 -43.74 11.52 9.57
C TYR A 9 -43.56 11.53 8.06
N ARG A 10 -43.18 12.69 7.49
CA ARG A 10 -42.86 12.79 6.05
C ARG A 10 -41.67 11.93 5.66
N TYR A 11 -40.63 11.88 6.50
CA TYR A 11 -39.49 11.00 6.24
C TYR A 11 -39.89 9.51 6.30
N ARG A 12 -40.77 9.09 7.22
CA ARG A 12 -41.30 7.72 7.25
C ARG A 12 -42.05 7.38 5.96
N ALA A 13 -42.90 8.27 5.45
CA ALA A 13 -43.59 8.07 4.18
C ALA A 13 -42.63 7.94 3.00
N HIS A 14 -41.60 8.80 2.92
CA HIS A 14 -40.52 8.70 1.93
C HIS A 14 -39.79 7.36 1.99
N LYS A 15 -39.50 6.87 3.20
CA LYS A 15 -38.84 5.58 3.41
C LYS A 15 -39.73 4.40 3.00
N MET A 16 -41.04 4.47 3.22
CA MET A 16 -42.00 3.44 2.76
C MET A 16 -42.04 3.33 1.23
N ASN A 17 -41.77 4.43 0.52
CA ASN A 17 -41.67 4.47 -0.94
C ASN A 17 -40.26 4.11 -1.46
N GLY A 18 -39.41 3.48 -0.64
CA GLY A 18 -38.05 3.06 -1.03
C GLY A 18 -36.98 4.16 -0.96
N GLY A 19 -37.32 5.34 -0.43
CA GLY A 19 -36.39 6.45 -0.23
C GLY A 19 -35.40 6.23 0.92
N THR A 20 -34.27 6.94 0.88
CA THR A 20 -33.24 6.97 1.94
C THR A 20 -33.16 8.36 2.56
N PHE A 21 -32.54 8.50 3.74
CA PHE A 21 -32.32 9.84 4.31
C PHE A 21 -31.42 10.70 3.42
N GLN A 22 -30.55 10.09 2.62
CA GLN A 22 -29.61 10.80 1.76
C GLN A 22 -30.31 11.50 0.60
N ASN A 23 -31.29 10.85 -0.03
CA ASN A 23 -32.09 11.40 -1.13
C ASN A 23 -33.40 12.07 -0.68
N TYR A 24 -33.59 12.24 0.64
CA TYR A 24 -34.72 12.99 1.18
C TYR A 24 -34.48 14.50 1.04
N ALA A 25 -35.36 15.18 0.29
CA ALA A 25 -35.22 16.60 -0.07
C ALA A 25 -35.64 17.54 1.08
N ASP A 26 -36.66 17.15 1.86
CA ASP A 26 -37.25 17.99 2.91
C ASP A 26 -36.47 17.90 4.23
N LYS A 27 -35.16 18.19 4.18
CA LYS A 27 -34.28 18.28 5.35
C LYS A 27 -33.43 19.54 5.28
N GLU A 28 -33.24 20.17 6.43
CA GLU A 28 -32.40 21.36 6.57
C GLU A 28 -31.32 21.12 7.61
N TYR A 29 -30.19 21.83 7.52
CA TYR A 29 -29.15 21.71 8.55
C TYR A 29 -29.61 22.35 9.84
N LEU A 30 -29.44 21.61 10.95
CA LEU A 30 -29.75 22.14 12.26
C LEU A 30 -28.68 23.19 12.64
N PRO A 31 -29.06 24.43 13.01
CA PRO A 31 -28.09 25.47 13.34
C PRO A 31 -27.32 25.10 14.62
N PHE A 32 -26.03 25.39 14.63
CA PHE A 32 -25.20 25.22 15.83
C PHE A 32 -25.42 26.40 16.78
N THR A 33 -25.98 26.13 17.97
CA THR A 33 -26.34 27.16 18.96
C THR A 33 -25.72 26.85 20.31
N GLU A 34 -25.71 27.84 21.22
CA GLU A 34 -25.23 27.65 22.61
C GLU A 34 -25.94 26.50 23.33
N LYS A 35 -27.22 26.27 23.03
CA LYS A 35 -27.98 25.14 23.56
C LYS A 35 -27.40 23.78 23.17
N GLU A 36 -26.86 23.66 21.95
CA GLU A 36 -26.21 22.42 21.52
C GLU A 36 -24.87 22.23 22.25
N ILE A 37 -24.14 23.32 22.52
CA ILE A 37 -22.93 23.29 23.36
C ILE A 37 -23.28 22.83 24.77
N GLU A 38 -24.33 23.39 25.38
CA GLU A 38 -24.79 23.02 26.72
C GLU A 38 -25.15 21.53 26.79
N LYS A 39 -25.90 21.01 25.82
CA LYS A 39 -26.20 19.56 25.71
C LYS A 39 -24.94 18.70 25.65
N HIS A 40 -23.90 19.17 24.97
CA HIS A 40 -22.62 18.47 24.91
C HIS A 40 -21.93 18.42 26.27
N LEU A 41 -21.83 19.58 26.91
CA LEU A 41 -21.21 19.75 28.22
C LEU A 41 -22.01 19.10 29.35
N ASN A 42 -23.31 18.86 29.15
CA ASN A 42 -24.18 18.12 30.06
C ASN A 42 -24.25 16.61 29.76
N GLY A 43 -23.59 16.14 28.69
CA GLY A 43 -23.57 14.72 28.33
C GLY A 43 -24.84 14.22 27.61
N GLU A 44 -25.74 15.11 27.24
CA GLU A 44 -26.99 14.80 26.53
C GLU A 44 -26.72 14.44 25.07
N GLN A 45 -25.80 15.16 24.41
CA GLN A 45 -25.50 14.97 22.99
C GLN A 45 -24.00 15.08 22.71
N HIS A 46 -23.41 14.04 22.13
CA HIS A 46 -22.01 14.10 21.70
C HIS A 46 -21.90 14.83 20.35
N ILE A 47 -21.05 15.85 20.27
CA ILE A 47 -20.96 16.76 19.14
C ILE A 47 -19.54 16.70 18.57
N GLY A 48 -19.44 16.85 17.26
CA GLY A 48 -18.19 17.07 16.56
C GLY A 48 -18.33 18.19 15.54
N VAL A 49 -17.20 18.62 14.98
CA VAL A 49 -17.13 19.69 13.99
C VAL A 49 -16.46 19.19 12.72
N TYR A 50 -16.85 19.81 11.60
CA TYR A 50 -16.15 19.66 10.33
C TYR A 50 -15.15 20.81 10.22
N PRO A 51 -13.84 20.54 10.31
CA PRO A 51 -12.84 21.60 10.47
C PRO A 51 -12.54 22.36 9.16
N LEU A 52 -12.88 21.79 8.00
CA LEU A 52 -12.61 22.40 6.70
C LEU A 52 -13.78 23.28 6.25
N LEU A 53 -13.50 24.58 6.09
CA LEU A 53 -14.46 25.58 5.62
C LEU A 53 -14.65 25.50 4.09
N LYS A 54 -15.70 26.15 3.59
CA LYS A 54 -16.08 26.16 2.16
C LYS A 54 -15.00 26.75 1.24
N ASP A 55 -14.17 27.64 1.77
CA ASP A 55 -13.03 28.27 1.10
C ASP A 55 -11.72 27.47 1.25
N ASN A 56 -11.79 26.24 1.78
CA ASN A 56 -10.66 25.34 2.03
C ASN A 56 -9.68 25.84 3.11
N THR A 57 -10.14 26.73 4.00
CA THR A 57 -9.39 27.14 5.19
C THR A 57 -9.87 26.38 6.43
N SER A 58 -9.10 26.46 7.51
CA SER A 58 -9.49 25.91 8.83
C SER A 58 -8.98 26.80 9.95
N TRP A 59 -9.66 26.78 11.11
CA TRP A 59 -9.28 27.52 12.32
C TRP A 59 -8.26 26.78 13.19
N PHE A 60 -8.03 25.50 12.92
CA PHE A 60 -7.12 24.66 13.69
C PHE A 60 -6.62 23.49 12.85
N ILE A 61 -5.61 22.81 13.35
CA ILE A 61 -5.20 21.51 12.87
C ILE A 61 -5.05 20.55 14.05
N VAL A 62 -5.39 19.29 13.86
CA VAL A 62 -5.30 18.27 14.90
C VAL A 62 -4.59 17.04 14.36
N ALA A 63 -3.59 16.54 15.09
CA ALA A 63 -3.00 15.24 14.83
C ALA A 63 -3.62 14.18 15.76
N ASP A 64 -4.15 13.12 15.16
CA ASP A 64 -4.84 12.00 15.82
C ASP A 64 -3.84 10.85 16.03
N PHE A 65 -3.63 10.45 17.29
CA PHE A 65 -2.71 9.38 17.68
C PHE A 65 -3.46 8.30 18.47
N ASP A 66 -3.34 7.05 18.04
CA ASP A 66 -3.94 5.86 18.65
C ASP A 66 -2.85 4.80 18.98
N LYS A 67 -3.21 3.71 19.69
CA LYS A 67 -2.36 2.51 19.96
C LYS A 67 -1.47 2.62 21.20
N VAL A 68 -0.41 1.82 21.31
CA VAL A 68 0.37 1.62 22.54
C VAL A 68 1.33 2.79 22.82
N GLU A 69 1.93 3.35 21.79
CA GLU A 69 2.99 4.38 21.90
C GLU A 69 2.47 5.82 21.69
N TRP A 70 1.15 6.03 21.70
CA TRP A 70 0.53 7.33 21.41
C TRP A 70 1.03 8.47 22.29
N VAL A 71 1.33 8.19 23.56
CA VAL A 71 1.82 9.20 24.51
C VAL A 71 3.18 9.73 24.09
N ASP A 72 4.15 8.84 23.84
CA ASP A 72 5.51 9.23 23.49
C ASP A 72 5.56 9.97 22.16
N ASP A 73 4.73 9.55 21.21
CA ASP A 73 4.63 10.17 19.90
C ASP A 73 3.95 11.55 19.95
N CYS A 74 2.90 11.71 20.78
CA CYS A 74 2.34 13.03 21.09
C CYS A 74 3.38 13.94 21.74
N LYS A 75 4.15 13.44 22.72
CA LYS A 75 5.22 14.22 23.40
C LYS A 75 6.26 14.72 22.41
N LYS A 76 6.77 13.84 21.53
CA LYS A 76 7.74 14.20 20.49
C LYS A 76 7.17 15.25 19.53
N PHE A 77 5.92 15.08 19.09
CA PHE A 77 5.30 16.04 18.18
C PHE A 77 5.09 17.41 18.83
N ILE A 78 4.62 17.44 20.08
CA ILE A 78 4.45 18.70 20.83
C ILE A 78 5.81 19.38 21.07
N ALA A 79 6.85 18.62 21.43
CA ALA A 79 8.20 19.15 21.59
C ALA A 79 8.71 19.81 20.29
N ALA A 80 8.55 19.15 19.15
CA ALA A 80 8.95 19.70 17.85
C ALA A 80 8.13 20.94 17.44
N CYS A 81 6.86 21.01 17.85
CA CYS A 81 6.05 22.23 17.71
C CYS A 81 6.59 23.37 18.58
N ASN A 82 6.87 23.09 19.85
CA ASN A 82 7.39 24.07 20.80
C ASN A 82 8.75 24.63 20.39
N GLU A 83 9.66 23.80 19.86
CA GLU A 83 10.96 24.24 19.31
C GLU A 83 10.81 25.26 18.17
N LYS A 84 9.69 25.21 17.44
CA LYS A 84 9.37 26.16 16.36
C LYS A 84 8.49 27.32 16.82
N GLY A 85 8.28 27.45 18.14
CA GLY A 85 7.43 28.49 18.74
C GLY A 85 5.95 28.28 18.47
N ILE A 86 5.51 27.03 18.23
CA ILE A 86 4.10 26.69 18.01
C ILE A 86 3.55 26.04 19.28
N SER A 87 2.53 26.64 19.87
CA SER A 87 1.81 26.03 21.00
C SER A 87 0.90 24.91 20.52
N ALA A 88 1.08 23.72 21.07
CA ALA A 88 0.29 22.53 20.79
C ALA A 88 -0.24 21.90 22.09
N TYR A 89 -1.47 21.38 22.06
CA TYR A 89 -2.19 20.98 23.26
C TYR A 89 -2.71 19.55 23.16
N LEU A 90 -2.43 18.74 24.18
CA LEU A 90 -2.82 17.33 24.20
C LEU A 90 -4.20 17.13 24.82
N GLU A 91 -5.12 16.54 24.06
CA GLU A 91 -6.39 16.03 24.54
C GLU A 91 -6.35 14.50 24.58
N ARG A 92 -6.76 13.89 25.69
CA ARG A 92 -6.93 12.44 25.78
C ARG A 92 -8.20 12.02 25.04
N SER A 93 -8.10 11.03 24.14
CA SER A 93 -9.24 10.56 23.36
C SER A 93 -10.37 10.02 24.25
N ARG A 94 -11.57 9.92 23.67
CA ARG A 94 -12.75 9.36 24.33
C ARG A 94 -12.53 7.97 24.94
N SER A 95 -11.68 7.16 24.32
CA SER A 95 -11.40 5.78 24.76
C SER A 95 -10.31 5.68 25.84
N GLY A 96 -9.56 6.76 26.05
CA GLY A 96 -8.34 6.77 26.88
C GLY A 96 -7.13 6.07 26.25
N LYS A 97 -7.25 5.52 25.03
CA LYS A 97 -6.21 4.72 24.34
C LYS A 97 -5.56 5.43 23.15
N GLY A 98 -5.61 6.76 23.18
CA GLY A 98 -5.15 7.64 22.12
C GLY A 98 -5.25 9.09 22.58
N GLY A 99 -4.72 10.00 21.78
CA GLY A 99 -4.74 11.43 22.05
C GLY A 99 -4.79 12.24 20.76
N HIS A 100 -5.30 13.46 20.90
CA HIS A 100 -5.37 14.44 19.83
C HIS A 100 -4.50 15.63 20.19
N VAL A 101 -3.56 15.99 19.33
CA VAL A 101 -2.70 17.16 19.51
C VAL A 101 -3.30 18.32 18.71
N TRP A 102 -3.86 19.29 19.43
CA TRP A 102 -4.56 20.45 18.88
C TRP A 102 -3.63 21.65 18.73
N ILE A 103 -3.70 22.31 17.57
CA ILE A 103 -3.03 23.59 17.31
C ILE A 103 -4.06 24.56 16.73
N PHE A 104 -4.21 25.73 17.34
CA PHE A 104 -5.23 26.72 16.99
C PHE A 104 -4.64 27.93 16.28
N PHE A 105 -5.36 28.48 15.31
CA PHE A 105 -4.93 29.62 14.51
C PHE A 105 -5.72 30.88 14.89
N GLU A 106 -5.08 32.05 14.79
CA GLU A 106 -5.75 33.34 15.04
C GLU A 106 -6.79 33.69 13.97
N GLN A 107 -6.61 33.18 12.76
CA GLN A 107 -7.47 33.39 11.60
C GLN A 107 -7.57 32.08 10.80
N PRO A 108 -8.63 31.89 9.98
CA PRO A 108 -8.71 30.74 9.10
C PRO A 108 -7.48 30.68 8.18
N TYR A 109 -6.79 29.55 8.17
CA TYR A 109 -5.57 29.34 7.41
C TYR A 109 -5.77 28.23 6.36
N PRO A 110 -5.19 28.35 5.14
CA PRO A 110 -5.36 27.36 4.09
C PRO A 110 -4.96 25.96 4.55
N ALA A 111 -5.87 24.99 4.45
CA ALA A 111 -5.65 23.62 4.94
C ALA A 111 -4.45 22.95 4.27
N ILE A 112 -4.22 23.21 2.99
CA ILE A 112 -3.05 22.72 2.25
C ILE A 112 -1.72 23.19 2.87
N LYS A 113 -1.64 24.44 3.33
CA LYS A 113 -0.41 25.02 3.90
C LYS A 113 -0.15 24.46 5.31
N SER A 114 -1.17 24.44 6.17
CA SER A 114 -1.02 23.88 7.52
C SER A 114 -0.69 22.40 7.46
N ARG A 115 -1.42 21.61 6.65
CA ARG A 115 -1.16 20.18 6.52
C ARG A 115 0.28 19.90 6.08
N LYS A 116 0.78 20.59 5.05
CA LYS A 116 2.18 20.43 4.61
C LYS A 116 3.18 20.75 5.72
N LEU A 117 3.01 21.90 6.38
CA LEU A 117 3.90 22.32 7.47
C LEU A 117 3.93 21.29 8.60
N PHE A 118 2.77 20.91 9.13
CA PHE A 118 2.69 20.04 10.30
C PHE A 118 2.97 18.56 9.99
N ILE A 119 2.70 18.09 8.76
CA ILE A 119 3.21 16.77 8.30
C ILE A 119 4.73 16.79 8.30
N SER A 120 5.37 17.84 7.79
CA SER A 120 6.83 17.88 7.81
C SER A 120 7.40 17.93 9.24
N ILE A 121 6.76 18.68 10.15
CA ILE A 121 7.17 18.69 11.56
C ILE A 121 7.04 17.27 12.16
N LEU A 122 5.96 16.55 11.86
CA LEU A 122 5.79 15.14 12.27
C LEU A 122 6.83 14.21 11.64
N GLU A 123 7.24 14.44 10.40
CA GLU A 123 8.27 13.62 9.74
C GLU A 123 9.64 13.83 10.38
N GLN A 124 9.96 15.06 10.79
CA GLN A 124 11.23 15.41 11.45
C GLN A 124 11.41 14.72 12.80
N THR A 125 10.33 14.33 13.48
CA THR A 125 10.41 13.64 14.78
C THR A 125 10.68 12.14 14.66
N GLY A 126 10.65 11.58 13.45
CA GLY A 126 10.78 10.13 13.21
C GLY A 126 9.60 9.31 13.76
N VAL A 127 8.50 9.96 14.16
CA VAL A 127 7.30 9.36 14.76
C VAL A 127 6.46 8.58 13.75
N PHE A 128 6.56 8.88 12.45
CA PHE A 128 5.80 8.21 11.39
C PHE A 128 6.56 8.16 10.07
N SER A 129 6.49 7.02 9.39
CA SER A 129 6.85 6.87 7.98
C SER A 129 5.58 6.82 7.14
N LEU A 130 5.52 7.55 6.02
CA LEU A 130 4.31 7.72 5.22
C LEU A 130 3.62 6.40 4.86
N PHE A 131 4.31 5.26 4.74
CA PHE A 131 3.72 3.97 4.36
C PHE A 131 3.58 2.98 5.53
N ASP A 132 4.01 3.34 6.73
CA ASP A 132 3.91 2.45 7.88
C ASP A 132 2.48 2.41 8.43
N LYS A 133 2.01 1.20 8.79
CA LYS A 133 0.73 1.00 9.48
C LYS A 133 0.93 0.80 10.99
N SER A 134 2.18 0.78 11.49
CA SER A 134 2.50 0.59 12.92
C SER A 134 2.36 1.85 13.76
N SER A 135 2.67 3.02 13.20
CA SER A 135 2.70 4.30 13.93
C SER A 135 1.44 4.57 14.73
N SER A 136 1.60 5.24 15.87
CA SER A 136 0.46 5.69 16.65
C SER A 136 -0.34 6.76 15.90
N PHE A 137 0.32 7.60 15.10
CA PHE A 137 -0.33 8.58 14.23
C PHE A 137 -1.30 7.90 13.24
N ASP A 138 -2.60 8.23 13.33
CA ASP A 138 -3.66 7.78 12.43
C ASP A 138 -3.84 8.76 11.27
N ARG A 139 -4.06 10.05 11.57
CA ARG A 139 -4.39 11.08 10.57
C ARG A 139 -4.29 12.50 11.15
N MET A 140 -4.32 13.49 10.26
CA MET A 140 -4.56 14.89 10.63
C MET A 140 -5.94 15.39 10.23
N PHE A 141 -6.49 16.34 10.99
CA PHE A 141 -7.74 17.04 10.73
C PHE A 141 -7.49 18.54 10.54
N PRO A 142 -7.95 19.18 9.46
CA PRO A 142 -8.62 18.58 8.30
C PRO A 142 -7.78 17.49 7.63
N ASN A 143 -8.43 16.44 7.15
CA ASN A 143 -7.76 15.29 6.53
C ASN A 143 -7.54 15.43 5.02
N GLN A 144 -8.02 16.53 4.45
CA GLN A 144 -8.01 16.82 3.03
C GLN A 144 -7.68 18.30 2.83
N ASP A 145 -6.99 18.59 1.72
CA ASP A 145 -6.55 19.95 1.38
C ASP A 145 -7.70 20.81 0.85
N PHE A 146 -8.69 20.16 0.21
CA PHE A 146 -9.81 20.81 -0.46
C PHE A 146 -11.12 20.03 -0.22
N LEU A 147 -12.25 20.74 -0.24
CA LEU A 147 -13.57 20.13 -0.30
C LEU A 147 -13.87 19.65 -1.73
N SER A 148 -14.35 18.42 -1.87
CA SER A 148 -14.71 17.82 -3.15
C SER A 148 -16.08 18.28 -3.71
N GLY A 149 -16.77 19.18 -3.00
CA GLY A 149 -18.15 19.58 -3.29
C GLY A 149 -19.22 18.56 -2.87
N LYS A 150 -18.84 17.34 -2.46
CA LYS A 150 -19.75 16.30 -1.97
C LYS A 150 -19.70 16.18 -0.45
N GLY A 151 -20.31 17.14 0.26
CA GLY A 151 -20.44 17.15 1.73
C GLY A 151 -19.44 18.04 2.47
N PHE A 152 -19.33 17.87 3.80
CA PHE A 152 -18.54 18.73 4.71
C PHE A 152 -17.13 18.21 5.03
N GLY A 153 -16.71 17.11 4.41
CA GLY A 153 -15.46 16.44 4.76
C GLY A 153 -15.58 15.57 6.01
N ASN A 154 -14.51 15.54 6.81
CA ASN A 154 -14.35 14.59 7.89
C ASN A 154 -14.60 15.22 9.25
N LEU A 155 -15.38 14.54 10.08
CA LEU A 155 -15.82 15.00 11.39
C LEU A 155 -14.76 14.66 12.43
N ILE A 156 -14.41 15.63 13.29
CA ILE A 156 -13.67 15.41 14.53
C ILE A 156 -14.60 15.67 15.72
N ALA A 157 -14.56 14.82 16.75
CA ALA A 157 -15.35 15.02 17.97
C ALA A 157 -14.79 16.19 18.78
N LEU A 158 -15.66 16.95 19.45
CA LEU A 158 -15.22 18.00 20.37
C LEU A 158 -14.88 17.42 21.74
N PRO A 159 -13.90 18.00 22.46
CA PRO A 159 -13.59 17.63 23.83
C PRO A 159 -14.68 18.11 24.81
N LEU A 160 -14.59 17.64 26.05
CA LEU A 160 -15.43 17.97 27.21
C LEU A 160 -16.84 17.40 27.16
N TYR A 161 -17.03 16.28 26.48
CA TYR A 161 -18.28 15.53 26.58
C TYR A 161 -18.42 14.91 27.98
N LYS A 162 -19.39 15.38 28.78
CA LYS A 162 -19.51 15.10 30.22
C LYS A 162 -19.28 13.64 30.61
N LYS A 163 -19.98 12.71 29.95
CA LYS A 163 -19.95 11.29 30.30
C LYS A 163 -18.56 10.67 30.21
N THR A 164 -17.73 11.17 29.29
CA THR A 164 -16.35 10.70 29.12
C THR A 164 -15.37 11.55 29.92
N TYR A 165 -15.67 12.84 30.09
CA TYR A 165 -14.91 13.75 30.96
C TYR A 165 -14.90 13.30 32.41
N GLU A 166 -16.03 12.85 32.96
CA GLU A 166 -16.13 12.32 34.33
C GLU A 166 -15.27 11.07 34.55
N GLN A 167 -14.86 10.38 33.48
CA GLN A 167 -13.95 9.24 33.51
C GLN A 167 -12.48 9.65 33.26
N GLY A 168 -12.21 10.95 33.22
CA GLY A 168 -10.92 11.53 32.88
C GLY A 168 -10.64 11.63 31.37
N ASN A 169 -11.51 11.15 30.48
CA ASN A 169 -11.25 11.13 29.04
C ASN A 169 -11.88 12.32 28.32
N SER A 170 -11.53 12.54 27.04
CA SER A 170 -12.07 13.66 26.26
C SER A 170 -11.84 15.03 26.93
N CYS A 171 -10.64 15.25 27.46
CA CYS A 171 -10.24 16.52 28.05
C CYS A 171 -8.76 16.77 27.83
N PHE A 172 -8.36 18.03 28.00
CA PHE A 172 -6.96 18.41 27.93
C PHE A 172 -6.22 17.88 29.15
N ILE A 173 -5.07 17.28 28.90
CA ILE A 173 -4.22 16.67 29.92
C ILE A 173 -2.88 17.37 29.97
N ASP A 174 -2.26 17.36 31.15
CA ASP A 174 -0.88 17.79 31.31
C ASP A 174 0.06 16.76 30.66
N ILE A 175 1.06 17.25 29.92
CA ILE A 175 1.91 16.40 29.08
C ILE A 175 2.83 15.54 29.96
N GLU A 176 3.27 16.05 31.11
CA GLU A 176 4.21 15.34 31.96
C GLU A 176 3.51 14.32 32.87
N SER A 177 2.47 14.75 33.58
CA SER A 177 1.72 13.91 34.51
C SER A 177 0.69 13.01 33.83
N LEU A 178 0.25 13.34 32.61
CA LEU A 178 -0.84 12.69 31.87
C LEU A 178 -2.21 12.74 32.58
N GLU A 179 -2.33 13.59 33.60
CA GLU A 179 -3.55 13.81 34.35
C GLU A 179 -4.40 14.92 33.71
N PRO A 180 -5.75 14.87 33.84
CA PRO A 180 -6.62 15.96 33.44
C PRO A 180 -6.21 17.29 34.09
N ILE A 181 -6.14 18.35 33.27
CA ILE A 181 -5.92 19.69 33.79
C ILE A 181 -7.11 20.08 34.67
N GLN A 182 -6.85 20.46 35.93
CA GLN A 182 -7.89 20.66 36.95
C GLN A 182 -8.95 21.69 36.53
N ASN A 183 -8.54 22.79 35.92
CA ASN A 183 -9.45 23.83 35.44
C ASN A 183 -9.41 23.92 33.91
N GLN A 184 -10.21 23.08 33.25
CA GLN A 184 -10.34 23.05 31.78
C GLN A 184 -10.77 24.40 31.21
N TRP A 185 -11.61 25.16 31.91
CA TRP A 185 -12.14 26.43 31.43
C TRP A 185 -11.07 27.52 31.40
N ASP A 186 -10.30 27.62 32.47
CA ASP A 186 -9.17 28.55 32.52
C ASP A 186 -8.10 28.16 31.48
N PHE A 187 -7.82 26.86 31.33
CA PHE A 187 -6.94 26.36 30.30
C PHE A 187 -7.38 26.77 28.88
N ILE A 188 -8.64 26.52 28.52
CA ILE A 188 -9.18 26.87 27.19
C ILE A 188 -9.14 28.38 26.96
N LYS A 189 -9.44 29.19 27.98
CA LYS A 189 -9.39 30.65 27.90
C LYS A 189 -7.97 31.17 27.61
N ASN A 190 -6.96 30.45 28.09
CA ASN A 190 -5.54 30.81 27.95
C ASN A 190 -4.83 30.10 26.78
N ILE A 191 -5.55 29.36 25.93
CA ILE A 191 -4.99 28.76 24.71
C ILE A 191 -4.39 29.86 23.82
N GLN A 192 -3.11 29.71 23.53
CA GLN A 192 -2.37 30.53 22.57
C GLN A 192 -2.75 30.07 21.17
N ARG A 193 -3.04 31.04 20.31
CA ARG A 193 -3.31 30.80 18.89
C ARG A 193 -2.11 31.31 18.10
N ILE A 194 -1.65 30.52 17.14
CA ILE A 194 -0.55 30.93 16.29
C ILE A 194 -1.07 31.87 15.19
N SER A 195 -0.34 32.96 14.94
CA SER A 195 -0.67 33.92 13.89
C SER A 195 -0.42 33.33 12.50
N THR A 196 -1.22 33.76 11.52
CA THR A 196 -1.02 33.35 10.12
C THR A 196 0.30 33.85 9.55
N MET A 197 0.79 35.01 10.02
CA MET A 197 2.11 35.52 9.67
C MET A 197 3.23 34.57 10.14
N LYS A 198 3.15 34.06 11.38
CA LYS A 198 4.14 33.11 11.89
C LYS A 198 4.05 31.77 11.16
N LEU A 199 2.85 31.31 10.82
CA LEU A 199 2.65 30.11 10.00
C LEU A 199 3.25 30.26 8.60
N ASP A 200 3.07 31.41 7.95
CA ASP A 200 3.67 31.70 6.65
C ASP A 200 5.20 31.81 6.74
N GLU A 201 5.75 32.43 7.80
CA GLU A 201 7.20 32.47 8.07
C GLU A 201 7.77 31.05 8.23
N LEU A 202 7.14 30.22 9.07
CA LEU A 202 7.57 28.84 9.28
C LEU A 202 7.43 28.00 8.01
N HIS A 203 6.38 28.22 7.22
CA HIS A 203 6.21 27.56 5.92
C HIS A 203 7.27 28.01 4.90
N GLN A 204 7.65 29.29 4.91
CA GLN A 204 8.74 29.82 4.07
C GLN A 204 10.11 29.31 4.51
N ILE A 205 10.40 29.31 5.82
CA ILE A 205 11.62 28.73 6.40
C ILE A 205 11.68 27.25 6.08
N HIS A 206 10.57 26.52 6.18
CA HIS A 206 10.50 25.11 5.82
C HIS A 206 10.85 24.90 4.33
N ASN A 207 10.28 25.69 3.42
CA ASN A 207 10.65 25.66 2.00
C ASN A 207 12.13 26.07 1.79
N THR A 208 12.66 26.99 2.59
CA THR A 208 14.04 27.49 2.47
C THR A 208 15.06 26.53 3.07
N GLN A 209 14.75 25.83 4.16
CA GLN A 209 15.59 24.78 4.76
C GLN A 209 15.60 23.53 3.88
N GLN A 210 14.47 23.20 3.22
CA GLN A 210 14.50 22.26 2.09
C GLN A 210 15.43 22.74 0.97
N ASN A 211 15.49 24.05 0.69
CA ASN A 211 16.42 24.62 -0.31
C ASN A 211 17.90 24.67 0.15
N ILE A 212 18.20 24.82 1.45
CA ILE A 212 19.58 24.92 1.97
C ILE A 212 20.19 23.53 2.23
N SER A 213 19.41 22.56 2.70
CA SER A 213 19.81 21.14 2.72
C SER A 213 19.95 20.56 1.31
N ALA A 214 19.39 21.25 0.30
CA ALA A 214 19.60 21.00 -1.12
C ALA A 214 20.85 21.70 -1.71
N SER A 215 21.70 22.37 -0.91
CA SER A 215 22.87 23.10 -1.45
C SER A 215 24.08 22.22 -1.81
N ILE A 216 24.05 20.91 -1.53
CA ILE A 216 25.07 19.96 -2.01
C ILE A 216 24.58 19.12 -3.20
N VAL A 217 23.32 19.23 -3.64
CA VAL A 217 22.89 18.67 -4.96
C VAL A 217 21.82 19.58 -5.60
N PRO A 218 22.05 20.11 -6.82
CA PRO A 218 21.46 21.36 -7.28
C PRO A 218 20.07 21.24 -7.94
N LYS A 219 19.38 22.40 -7.94
CA LYS A 219 18.29 22.86 -8.81
C LYS A 219 16.90 22.27 -8.57
N LEU A 220 15.94 23.18 -8.35
CA LEU A 220 14.55 23.17 -8.81
C LEU A 220 14.07 21.82 -9.39
N CYS A 221 13.27 21.09 -8.65
CA CYS A 221 12.63 19.86 -9.13
C CYS A 221 11.15 19.94 -8.69
N ASN A 222 10.10 20.10 -9.50
CA ASN A 222 9.85 19.61 -10.86
C ASN A 222 10.54 18.27 -11.18
N GLU A 223 10.84 17.48 -10.15
CA GLU A 223 11.27 16.11 -10.33
C GLU A 223 10.06 15.38 -10.87
N LYS A 224 10.11 15.07 -12.17
CA LYS A 224 9.15 14.16 -12.76
C LYS A 224 9.25 12.85 -12.01
N LEU A 225 8.10 12.23 -11.74
CA LEU A 225 8.04 10.91 -11.14
C LEU A 225 8.92 9.95 -11.95
N THR A 226 9.91 9.33 -11.32
CA THR A 226 10.77 8.33 -11.97
C THR A 226 10.34 6.95 -11.51
N ILE A 227 10.10 6.06 -12.47
CA ILE A 227 9.75 4.67 -12.22
C ILE A 227 10.82 3.81 -12.89
N ARG A 228 11.64 3.14 -12.07
CA ARG A 228 12.70 2.25 -12.54
C ARG A 228 12.28 0.81 -12.31
N LEU A 229 12.24 0.02 -13.38
CA LEU A 229 11.96 -1.41 -13.32
C LEU A 229 13.29 -2.17 -13.37
N ALA A 230 13.63 -2.85 -12.28
CA ALA A 230 14.73 -3.80 -12.22
C ALA A 230 14.20 -5.15 -11.72
N ASN A 231 14.90 -5.78 -10.77
CA ASN A 231 14.37 -6.92 -10.04
C ASN A 231 13.16 -6.55 -9.16
N VAL A 232 13.12 -5.30 -8.71
CA VAL A 232 12.01 -4.63 -8.03
C VAL A 232 11.66 -3.36 -8.79
N VAL A 233 10.52 -2.75 -8.49
CA VAL A 233 10.20 -1.41 -8.99
C VAL A 233 10.63 -0.39 -7.95
N LYS A 234 11.38 0.61 -8.40
CA LYS A 234 11.85 1.73 -7.58
C LYS A 234 11.21 3.01 -8.06
N ILE A 235 10.67 3.79 -7.14
CA ILE A 235 10.00 5.06 -7.41
C ILE A 235 10.68 6.11 -6.56
N ASN A 236 11.04 7.27 -7.12
CA ASN A 236 11.60 8.35 -6.29
C ASN A 236 10.51 8.91 -5.36
N ARG A 237 10.81 8.95 -4.07
CA ARG A 237 9.88 9.37 -3.01
C ARG A 237 9.46 10.83 -3.17
N ASN A 238 10.38 11.70 -3.57
CA ASN A 238 10.18 13.15 -3.59
C ASN A 238 9.16 13.63 -4.65
N ALA A 239 8.89 12.82 -5.68
CA ALA A 239 7.96 13.14 -6.75
C ALA A 239 6.62 12.38 -6.69
N ILE A 240 6.40 11.59 -5.64
CA ILE A 240 5.21 10.74 -5.54
C ILE A 240 4.00 11.57 -5.09
N SER A 241 2.90 11.53 -5.85
CA SER A 241 1.69 12.27 -5.50
C SER A 241 0.91 11.58 -4.38
N THR A 242 0.14 12.34 -3.59
CA THR A 242 -0.73 11.77 -2.54
C THR A 242 -1.70 10.71 -3.08
N SER A 243 -2.20 10.92 -4.30
CA SER A 243 -3.08 9.93 -4.97
C SER A 243 -2.38 8.60 -5.21
N LEU A 244 -1.12 8.63 -5.66
CA LEU A 244 -0.31 7.45 -5.90
C LEU A 244 0.10 6.79 -4.58
N ILE A 245 0.43 7.57 -3.53
CA ILE A 245 0.67 7.03 -2.18
C ILE A 245 -0.53 6.24 -1.69
N ASN A 246 -1.74 6.81 -1.77
CA ASN A 246 -2.96 6.15 -1.31
C ASN A 246 -3.24 4.89 -2.11
N PHE A 247 -3.09 4.94 -3.43
CA PHE A 247 -3.22 3.77 -4.30
C PHE A 247 -2.26 2.65 -3.90
N LEU A 248 -0.97 2.95 -3.70
CA LEU A 248 0.02 1.98 -3.27
C LEU A 248 -0.31 1.39 -1.89
N LYS A 249 -0.71 2.22 -0.93
CA LYS A 249 -1.13 1.76 0.40
C LYS A 249 -2.32 0.81 0.35
N GLU A 250 -3.34 1.13 -0.45
CA GLU A 250 -4.55 0.32 -0.55
C GLU A 250 -4.28 -1.02 -1.22
N GLU A 251 -3.48 -1.04 -2.28
CA GLU A 251 -3.23 -2.24 -3.07
C GLU A 251 -2.12 -3.14 -2.51
N LEU A 252 -1.10 -2.57 -1.87
CA LEU A 252 0.09 -3.29 -1.40
C LEU A 252 0.11 -3.53 0.12
N ASN A 253 -0.69 -2.79 0.90
CA ASN A 253 -0.82 -3.00 2.35
C ASN A 253 -2.21 -3.54 2.72
N PHE A 254 -2.47 -4.83 2.48
CA PHE A 254 -3.78 -5.46 2.74
C PHE A 254 -3.74 -6.51 3.85
N LEU A 255 -4.92 -6.87 4.38
CA LEU A 255 -5.06 -7.80 5.50
C LEU A 255 -4.46 -9.18 5.19
N ASN A 256 -3.70 -9.70 6.15
CA ASN A 256 -3.11 -11.03 6.08
C ASN A 256 -4.17 -12.09 6.45
N THR A 257 -4.56 -12.94 5.50
CA THR A 257 -5.60 -13.94 5.73
C THR A 257 -5.23 -14.96 6.81
N PRO A 258 -4.01 -15.54 6.84
CA PRO A 258 -3.52 -16.35 7.96
C PRO A 258 -3.78 -15.73 9.35
N PHE A 259 -3.58 -14.42 9.52
CA PHE A 259 -3.88 -13.73 10.78
C PHE A 259 -5.38 -13.79 11.12
N LEU A 260 -6.25 -13.50 10.14
CA LEU A 260 -7.70 -13.57 10.31
C LEU A 260 -8.18 -14.98 10.65
N ILE A 261 -7.61 -16.01 10.02
CA ILE A 261 -7.95 -17.41 10.28
C ILE A 261 -7.54 -17.80 11.70
N LYS A 262 -6.30 -17.51 12.14
CA LYS A 262 -5.85 -17.78 13.50
C LYS A 262 -6.75 -17.13 14.54
N LYS A 263 -7.11 -15.86 14.32
CA LYS A 263 -8.02 -15.11 15.19
C LYS A 263 -9.42 -15.73 15.25
N LYS A 264 -9.99 -16.14 14.10
CA LYS A 264 -11.30 -16.81 14.04
C LYS A 264 -11.29 -18.20 14.70
N MET A 265 -10.16 -18.90 14.66
CA MET A 265 -9.99 -20.22 15.28
C MET A 265 -9.63 -20.15 16.77
N GLY A 266 -9.60 -18.96 17.38
CA GLY A 266 -9.20 -18.78 18.78
C GLY A 266 -7.72 -19.12 19.06
N LYS A 267 -6.89 -19.23 18.02
CA LYS A 267 -5.45 -19.52 18.15
C LYS A 267 -4.66 -18.21 18.27
N SER A 268 -3.58 -18.23 19.04
CA SER A 268 -2.69 -17.07 19.18
C SER A 268 -2.15 -16.64 17.81
N PRO A 269 -2.27 -15.35 17.44
CA PRO A 269 -1.68 -14.80 16.21
C PRO A 269 -0.19 -14.46 16.36
N TYR A 270 0.46 -14.83 17.47
CA TYR A 270 1.88 -14.56 17.70
C TYR A 270 2.74 -15.03 16.52
N GLY A 271 3.64 -14.14 16.05
CA GLY A 271 4.50 -14.38 14.89
C GLY A 271 3.81 -14.29 13.52
N THR A 272 2.58 -13.78 13.41
CA THR A 272 1.92 -13.56 12.11
C THR A 272 1.47 -12.11 12.00
N GLU A 273 2.04 -11.40 11.03
CA GLU A 273 1.69 -10.00 10.79
C GLU A 273 0.22 -9.84 10.41
N ARG A 274 -0.41 -8.77 10.89
CA ARG A 274 -1.82 -8.48 10.63
C ARG A 274 -2.09 -8.06 9.17
N TYR A 275 -1.10 -7.47 8.52
CA TYR A 275 -1.17 -7.00 7.14
C TYR A 275 0.07 -7.50 6.40
N PHE A 276 -0.08 -7.78 5.11
CA PHE A 276 1.09 -7.79 4.23
C PHE A 276 1.55 -6.34 4.05
N LYS A 277 2.83 -6.06 4.28
CA LYS A 277 3.47 -4.78 3.97
C LYS A 277 4.43 -5.01 2.81
N LEU A 278 4.04 -4.62 1.60
CA LEU A 278 4.83 -4.88 0.38
C LEU A 278 5.43 -3.59 -0.20
N VAL A 279 5.32 -2.49 0.54
CA VAL A 279 6.00 -1.24 0.23
C VAL A 279 7.16 -1.11 1.20
N GLU A 280 8.37 -1.12 0.65
CA GLU A 280 9.60 -0.83 1.38
C GLU A 280 10.00 0.63 1.13
N GLU A 281 10.47 1.30 2.17
CA GLU A 281 10.90 2.68 2.10
C GLU A 281 12.39 2.78 2.39
N ILE A 282 13.11 3.50 1.54
CA ILE A 282 14.48 3.94 1.74
C ILE A 282 14.46 5.48 1.61
N GLU A 283 15.44 6.18 2.18
CA GLU A 283 15.51 7.66 2.27
C GLU A 283 14.91 8.39 1.04
N ASN A 284 15.29 8.02 -0.18
CA ASN A 284 14.83 8.66 -1.42
C ASN A 284 14.00 7.76 -2.37
N GLU A 285 13.75 6.50 -2.01
CA GLU A 285 13.11 5.52 -2.89
C GLU A 285 11.98 4.76 -2.19
N VAL A 286 10.89 4.55 -2.92
CA VAL A 286 9.84 3.60 -2.60
C VAL A 286 10.07 2.35 -3.44
N ILE A 287 10.21 1.21 -2.79
CA ILE A 287 10.48 -0.08 -3.42
C ILE A 287 9.24 -0.97 -3.29
N ILE A 288 8.87 -1.60 -4.40
CA ILE A 288 7.72 -2.51 -4.46
C ILE A 288 8.02 -3.70 -5.38
N PRO A 289 7.24 -4.79 -5.28
CA PRO A 289 7.38 -5.95 -6.16
C PRO A 289 7.16 -5.61 -7.64
N ARG A 290 8.03 -6.16 -8.51
CA ARG A 290 8.04 -5.88 -9.96
C ARG A 290 6.75 -6.23 -10.71
N GLY A 291 6.00 -7.23 -10.25
CA GLY A 291 4.72 -7.60 -10.87
C GLY A 291 3.69 -6.47 -10.84
N PHE A 292 3.82 -5.55 -9.88
CA PHE A 292 2.91 -4.41 -9.76
C PHE A 292 3.17 -3.28 -10.77
N ILE A 293 4.22 -3.37 -11.60
CA ILE A 293 4.59 -2.30 -12.55
C ILE A 293 3.45 -1.91 -13.48
N GLY A 294 2.73 -2.88 -14.03
CA GLY A 294 1.65 -2.63 -14.99
C GLY A 294 0.52 -1.79 -14.39
N LYS A 295 0.18 -2.04 -13.12
CA LYS A 295 -0.86 -1.30 -12.39
C LYS A 295 -0.44 0.14 -12.11
N ILE A 296 0.82 0.39 -11.75
CA ILE A 296 1.30 1.76 -11.52
C ILE A 296 1.31 2.57 -12.80
N ILE A 297 1.84 1.99 -13.86
CA ILE A 297 1.90 2.65 -15.17
C ILE A 297 0.48 2.98 -15.66
N ARG A 298 -0.47 2.07 -15.47
CA ARG A 298 -1.90 2.31 -15.76
C ARG A 298 -2.46 3.43 -14.90
N PHE A 299 -2.28 3.36 -13.57
CA PHE A 299 -2.76 4.37 -12.64
C PHE A 299 -2.23 5.77 -12.98
N CYS A 300 -0.94 5.89 -13.30
CA CYS A 300 -0.35 7.17 -13.68
C CYS A 300 -0.97 7.72 -14.97
N ARG A 301 -1.20 6.87 -15.98
CA ARG A 301 -1.87 7.26 -17.23
C ARG A 301 -3.31 7.70 -17.01
N GLU A 302 -4.09 6.93 -16.25
CA GLU A 302 -5.51 7.23 -15.96
C GLU A 302 -5.69 8.52 -15.14
N ASN A 303 -4.72 8.86 -14.29
CA ASN A 303 -4.74 10.06 -13.46
C ASN A 303 -3.89 11.21 -14.05
N ASN A 304 -3.43 11.10 -15.30
CA ASN A 304 -2.59 12.10 -15.98
C ASN A 304 -1.35 12.54 -15.17
N ILE A 305 -0.72 11.60 -14.46
CA ILE A 305 0.52 11.83 -13.72
C ILE A 305 1.67 11.64 -14.71
N GLU A 306 2.46 12.70 -14.96
CA GLU A 306 3.67 12.58 -15.76
C GLU A 306 4.75 11.77 -15.03
N TYR A 307 5.39 10.85 -15.76
CA TYR A 307 6.50 10.06 -15.25
C TYR A 307 7.55 9.75 -16.32
N ASN A 308 8.79 9.57 -15.88
CA ASN A 308 9.89 8.98 -16.64
C ASN A 308 9.99 7.50 -16.27
N PHE A 309 9.89 6.61 -17.25
CA PHE A 309 10.04 5.18 -17.05
C PHE A 309 11.40 4.70 -17.60
N SER A 310 12.12 3.91 -16.82
CA SER A 310 13.37 3.27 -17.22
C SER A 310 13.31 1.77 -16.89
N ASP A 311 13.57 0.92 -17.87
CA ASP A 311 13.71 -0.52 -17.68
C ASP A 311 15.20 -0.87 -17.56
N GLU A 312 15.62 -1.18 -16.34
CA GLU A 312 17.00 -1.49 -15.96
C GLU A 312 17.27 -3.01 -15.90
N ARG A 313 16.27 -3.83 -16.26
CA ARG A 313 16.47 -5.29 -16.37
C ARG A 313 17.44 -5.60 -17.51
N LYS A 314 18.31 -6.59 -17.28
CA LYS A 314 19.31 -7.02 -18.27
C LYS A 314 18.94 -8.36 -18.88
N LYS A 315 19.03 -8.46 -20.21
CA LYS A 315 18.99 -9.74 -20.93
C LYS A 315 20.37 -10.41 -20.85
N LEU A 316 20.36 -11.73 -20.83
CA LEU A 316 21.54 -12.58 -20.92
C LEU A 316 21.83 -12.95 -22.37
N LYS A 317 22.97 -13.62 -22.58
CA LYS A 317 23.34 -14.16 -23.90
C LYS A 317 22.23 -15.09 -24.42
N GLU A 318 21.89 -14.90 -25.69
CA GLU A 318 20.83 -15.69 -26.31
C GLU A 318 21.17 -17.19 -26.35
N VAL A 319 20.13 -17.99 -26.17
CA VAL A 319 20.17 -19.45 -26.26
C VAL A 319 19.15 -19.89 -27.31
N SER A 320 19.60 -20.69 -28.27
CA SER A 320 18.74 -21.23 -29.32
C SER A 320 18.08 -22.53 -28.86
N PHE A 321 16.81 -22.68 -29.20
CA PHE A 321 16.01 -23.87 -28.90
C PHE A 321 15.37 -24.38 -30.20
N LEU A 322 15.24 -25.69 -30.33
CA LEU A 322 14.47 -26.33 -31.40
C LEU A 322 13.22 -26.92 -30.78
N LEU A 323 12.04 -26.39 -31.12
CA LEU A 323 10.77 -26.93 -30.61
C LEU A 323 10.17 -27.91 -31.61
N ASN A 324 10.15 -29.19 -31.26
CA ASN A 324 9.57 -30.28 -32.04
C ASN A 324 8.11 -30.53 -31.63
N ALA A 325 7.28 -29.49 -31.64
CA ALA A 325 5.86 -29.57 -31.29
C ALA A 325 5.03 -28.62 -32.16
N GLN A 326 3.84 -29.07 -32.57
CA GLN A 326 2.82 -28.20 -33.14
C GLN A 326 1.93 -27.65 -32.02
N LEU A 327 1.62 -26.36 -32.09
CA LEU A 327 0.73 -25.70 -31.13
C LEU A 327 -0.71 -25.86 -31.59
N GLN A 328 -1.60 -26.10 -30.64
CA GLN A 328 -3.05 -25.99 -30.86
C GLN A 328 -3.45 -24.51 -30.98
N GLU A 329 -4.60 -24.24 -31.59
CA GLU A 329 -5.07 -22.87 -31.85
C GLU A 329 -5.16 -22.02 -30.57
N HIS A 330 -5.76 -22.57 -29.51
CA HIS A 330 -5.82 -21.90 -28.21
C HIS A 330 -4.45 -21.62 -27.61
N GLN A 331 -3.45 -22.48 -27.86
CA GLN A 331 -2.07 -22.25 -27.42
C GLN A 331 -1.40 -21.14 -28.22
N GLN A 332 -1.66 -21.04 -29.52
CA GLN A 332 -1.11 -19.99 -30.36
C GLN A 332 -1.58 -18.60 -29.92
N ILE A 333 -2.87 -18.45 -29.58
CA ILE A 333 -3.43 -17.20 -29.05
C ILE A 333 -2.68 -16.73 -27.78
N VAL A 334 -2.36 -17.69 -26.89
CA VAL A 334 -1.57 -17.40 -25.68
C VAL A 334 -0.18 -16.89 -26.04
N ILE A 335 0.50 -17.53 -26.98
CA ILE A 335 1.86 -17.17 -27.39
C ILE A 335 1.88 -15.78 -28.05
N ASP A 336 0.95 -15.50 -28.95
CA ASP A 336 0.84 -14.20 -29.63
C ASP A 336 0.65 -13.04 -28.63
N THR A 337 -0.08 -13.31 -27.54
CA THR A 337 -0.29 -12.35 -26.45
C THR A 337 0.98 -12.16 -25.62
N ILE A 338 1.70 -13.24 -25.30
CA ILE A 338 2.93 -13.22 -24.49
C ILE A 338 4.12 -12.59 -25.23
N THR A 339 4.14 -12.62 -26.56
CA THR A 339 5.19 -11.97 -27.35
C THR A 339 5.29 -10.47 -27.01
N LYS A 340 4.17 -9.85 -26.62
CA LYS A 340 4.05 -8.42 -26.27
C LYS A 340 4.19 -8.13 -24.76
N LYS A 341 4.40 -9.16 -23.92
CA LYS A 341 4.42 -9.04 -22.46
C LYS A 341 5.65 -9.72 -21.88
N ASP A 342 6.36 -9.03 -20.99
CA ASP A 342 7.56 -9.60 -20.37
C ASP A 342 7.30 -10.34 -19.07
N LEU A 343 6.20 -10.03 -18.41
CA LEU A 343 5.80 -10.66 -17.15
C LEU A 343 4.27 -10.79 -17.06
N GLY A 344 3.82 -11.80 -16.33
CA GLY A 344 2.40 -11.98 -16.05
C GLY A 344 2.02 -13.41 -15.68
N VAL A 345 0.73 -13.61 -15.44
CA VAL A 345 0.14 -14.92 -15.15
C VAL A 345 -0.66 -15.42 -16.36
N ILE A 346 -0.47 -16.68 -16.69
CA ILE A 346 -1.22 -17.40 -17.73
C ILE A 346 -2.09 -18.42 -17.04
N VAL A 347 -3.40 -18.30 -17.30
CA VAL A 347 -4.42 -19.18 -16.75
C VAL A 347 -4.67 -20.29 -17.76
N ALA A 348 -4.35 -21.52 -17.38
CA ALA A 348 -4.41 -22.68 -18.25
C ALA A 348 -4.95 -23.87 -17.44
N PRO A 349 -6.20 -24.30 -17.69
CA PRO A 349 -6.79 -25.42 -16.96
C PRO A 349 -6.10 -26.75 -17.31
N PRO A 350 -6.29 -27.81 -16.51
CA PRO A 350 -5.71 -29.12 -16.81
C PRO A 350 -6.07 -29.59 -18.22
N GLY A 351 -5.12 -30.23 -18.92
CA GLY A 351 -5.32 -30.72 -20.28
C GLY A 351 -5.07 -29.69 -21.40
N SER A 352 -4.98 -28.39 -21.08
CA SER A 352 -4.72 -27.31 -22.08
C SER A 352 -3.34 -27.34 -22.74
N GLY A 353 -2.42 -28.18 -22.25
CA GLY A 353 -1.02 -28.21 -22.72
C GLY A 353 -0.15 -27.12 -22.12
N LYS A 354 -0.41 -26.70 -20.87
CA LYS A 354 0.38 -25.72 -20.10
C LYS A 354 1.90 -25.90 -20.24
N THR A 355 2.40 -27.14 -20.18
CA THR A 355 3.83 -27.43 -20.34
C THR A 355 4.36 -27.03 -21.72
N ILE A 356 3.61 -27.33 -22.79
CA ILE A 356 3.98 -26.94 -24.17
C ILE A 356 4.01 -25.43 -24.31
N VAL A 357 3.00 -24.74 -23.75
CA VAL A 357 2.98 -23.27 -23.71
C VAL A 357 4.24 -22.74 -23.04
N GLY A 358 4.64 -23.28 -21.87
CA GLY A 358 5.86 -22.85 -21.20
C GLY A 358 7.14 -23.13 -21.98
N LEU A 359 7.26 -24.30 -22.62
CA LEU A 359 8.41 -24.59 -23.49
C LEU A 359 8.47 -23.63 -24.67
N LYS A 360 7.33 -23.33 -25.30
CA LYS A 360 7.25 -22.38 -26.40
C LYS A 360 7.68 -20.98 -25.96
N ILE A 361 7.23 -20.51 -24.80
CA ILE A 361 7.69 -19.23 -24.22
C ILE A 361 9.22 -19.21 -24.09
N ILE A 362 9.82 -20.27 -23.54
CA ILE A 362 11.29 -20.37 -23.42
C ILE A 362 11.96 -20.26 -24.79
N THR A 363 11.43 -20.96 -25.79
CA THR A 363 11.99 -20.94 -27.15
C THR A 363 11.89 -19.58 -27.83
N GLU A 364 10.79 -18.85 -27.63
CA GLU A 364 10.57 -17.51 -28.20
C GLU A 364 11.45 -16.45 -27.53
N LYS A 365 11.61 -16.54 -26.20
CA LYS A 365 12.41 -15.55 -25.46
C LYS A 365 13.91 -15.76 -25.61
N LYS A 366 14.37 -16.96 -26.01
CA LYS A 366 15.78 -17.28 -26.31
C LYS A 366 16.75 -16.89 -25.19
N GLN A 367 16.38 -17.15 -23.94
CA GLN A 367 17.22 -16.88 -22.78
C GLN A 367 17.46 -18.16 -21.99
N PRO A 368 18.57 -18.26 -21.22
CA PRO A 368 18.73 -19.32 -20.23
C PRO A 368 17.52 -19.34 -19.28
N ALA A 369 16.86 -20.49 -19.16
CA ALA A 369 15.57 -20.58 -18.50
C ALA A 369 15.62 -21.35 -17.18
N LEU A 370 14.83 -20.89 -16.22
CA LEU A 370 14.56 -21.59 -14.98
C LEU A 370 13.07 -21.93 -14.90
N ILE A 371 12.78 -23.22 -14.74
CA ILE A 371 11.43 -23.70 -14.45
C ILE A 371 11.37 -24.08 -12.97
N ILE A 372 10.47 -23.43 -12.23
CA ILE A 372 10.29 -23.63 -10.80
C ILE A 372 9.02 -24.45 -10.58
N THR A 373 9.15 -25.52 -9.80
CA THR A 373 8.06 -26.44 -9.46
C THR A 373 8.00 -26.67 -7.94
N HIS A 374 6.91 -27.28 -7.48
CA HIS A 374 6.67 -27.55 -6.05
C HIS A 374 6.70 -29.04 -5.68
N ARG A 375 6.62 -29.95 -6.66
CA ARG A 375 6.61 -31.41 -6.45
C ARG A 375 7.56 -32.11 -7.42
N LYS A 376 8.22 -33.16 -6.92
CA LYS A 376 9.15 -34.00 -7.69
C LYS A 376 8.52 -34.53 -8.98
N GLN A 377 7.31 -35.08 -8.91
CA GLN A 377 6.61 -35.62 -10.07
C GLN A 377 6.44 -34.59 -11.19
N ILE A 378 6.15 -33.33 -10.83
CA ILE A 378 5.98 -32.24 -11.80
C ILE A 378 7.34 -31.87 -12.41
N ALA A 379 8.39 -31.78 -11.59
CA ALA A 379 9.75 -31.56 -12.08
C ALA A 379 10.19 -32.65 -13.08
N ASP A 380 9.92 -33.92 -12.76
CA ASP A 380 10.27 -35.07 -13.60
C ASP A 380 9.48 -35.04 -14.93
N GLN A 381 8.19 -34.67 -14.89
CA GLN A 381 7.38 -34.44 -16.10
C GLN A 381 7.96 -33.31 -16.97
N TRP A 382 8.39 -32.19 -16.38
CA TRP A 382 9.05 -31.12 -17.14
C TRP A 382 10.34 -31.60 -17.80
N ILE A 383 11.16 -32.41 -17.10
CA ILE A 383 12.39 -32.99 -17.65
C ILE A 383 12.08 -33.85 -18.89
N GLU A 384 11.10 -34.75 -18.80
CA GLU A 384 10.70 -35.61 -19.92
C GLU A 384 10.18 -34.80 -21.11
N ARG A 385 9.42 -33.74 -20.85
CA ARG A 385 8.85 -32.87 -21.88
C ARG A 385 9.92 -32.03 -22.57
N ILE A 386 10.91 -31.53 -21.83
CA ILE A 386 12.08 -30.85 -22.42
C ILE A 386 12.87 -31.81 -23.31
N GLU A 387 13.15 -33.03 -22.85
CA GLU A 387 13.88 -34.00 -23.66
C GLU A 387 13.12 -34.35 -24.95
N THR A 388 11.81 -34.58 -24.83
CA THR A 388 10.95 -34.95 -25.96
C THR A 388 10.78 -33.82 -26.97
N PHE A 389 10.45 -32.60 -26.51
CA PHE A 389 10.05 -31.50 -27.38
C PHE A 389 11.17 -30.52 -27.71
N LEU A 390 12.22 -30.44 -26.89
CA LEU A 390 13.38 -29.58 -27.16
C LEU A 390 14.64 -30.36 -27.56
N GLY A 391 14.62 -31.70 -27.49
CA GLY A 391 15.77 -32.55 -27.81
C GLY A 391 16.96 -32.37 -26.88
N ILE A 392 16.79 -31.72 -25.73
CA ILE A 392 17.88 -31.47 -24.76
C ILE A 392 18.05 -32.72 -23.90
N PRO A 393 19.21 -33.40 -23.93
CA PRO A 393 19.44 -34.60 -23.16
C PRO A 393 19.28 -34.39 -21.65
N LYS A 394 18.68 -35.36 -20.95
CA LYS A 394 18.43 -35.31 -19.49
C LYS A 394 19.64 -34.94 -18.61
N ASN A 395 20.86 -35.27 -19.04
CA ASN A 395 22.11 -34.97 -18.35
C ASN A 395 22.58 -33.52 -18.55
N GLU A 396 22.14 -32.84 -19.61
CA GLU A 396 22.44 -31.42 -19.88
C GLU A 396 21.49 -30.47 -19.16
N ILE A 397 20.26 -30.92 -18.89
CA ILE A 397 19.27 -30.16 -18.12
C ILE A 397 19.77 -29.94 -16.68
N GLY A 398 19.82 -28.68 -16.25
CA GLY A 398 20.14 -28.31 -14.88
C GLY A 398 19.08 -28.80 -13.90
N LYS A 399 19.50 -29.19 -12.69
CA LYS A 399 18.60 -29.68 -11.64
C LYS A 399 19.01 -29.11 -10.29
N ILE A 400 18.08 -28.41 -9.65
CA ILE A 400 18.21 -27.90 -8.28
C ILE A 400 17.14 -28.53 -7.41
N GLY A 401 17.58 -29.41 -6.50
CA GLY A 401 16.73 -30.24 -5.67
C GLY A 401 17.05 -31.73 -5.82
N GLN A 402 16.44 -32.55 -4.97
CA GLN A 402 16.75 -34.00 -4.88
C GLN A 402 18.26 -34.26 -4.67
N GLY A 403 18.93 -33.43 -3.87
CA GLY A 403 20.38 -33.54 -3.61
C GLY A 403 21.29 -33.03 -4.73
N LYS A 404 20.74 -32.43 -5.80
CA LYS A 404 21.51 -31.87 -6.92
C LYS A 404 21.43 -30.35 -6.94
N THR A 405 22.53 -29.70 -7.35
CA THR A 405 22.68 -28.24 -7.43
C THR A 405 23.39 -27.84 -8.73
N LYS A 406 22.92 -28.40 -9.85
CA LYS A 406 23.53 -28.19 -11.18
C LYS A 406 22.73 -27.14 -11.96
N ILE A 407 23.40 -26.08 -12.41
CA ILE A 407 22.84 -25.15 -13.40
C ILE A 407 23.09 -25.73 -14.80
N GLY A 408 22.05 -25.81 -15.61
CA GLY A 408 22.12 -26.27 -17.00
C GLY A 408 22.56 -25.15 -17.94
N LYS A 409 23.13 -25.50 -19.09
CA LYS A 409 23.56 -24.50 -20.09
C LYS A 409 22.39 -23.72 -20.69
N GLN A 410 21.26 -24.40 -20.90
CA GLN A 410 20.08 -23.85 -21.57
C GLN A 410 18.89 -23.72 -20.61
N ILE A 411 18.54 -24.82 -19.93
CA ILE A 411 17.39 -24.90 -19.03
C ILE A 411 17.79 -25.55 -17.72
N THR A 412 17.27 -25.01 -16.63
CA THR A 412 17.36 -25.59 -15.28
C THR A 412 15.97 -25.79 -14.71
N ILE A 413 15.72 -26.94 -14.09
CA ILE A 413 14.50 -27.20 -13.31
C ILE A 413 14.86 -27.18 -11.83
N ALA A 414 14.08 -26.42 -11.06
CA ALA A 414 14.29 -26.26 -9.63
C ALA A 414 13.03 -26.54 -8.82
N MET A 415 13.22 -27.25 -7.72
CA MET A 415 12.23 -27.34 -6.65
C MET A 415 12.34 -26.10 -5.77
N ILE A 416 11.24 -25.39 -5.54
CA ILE A 416 11.23 -24.11 -4.81
C ILE A 416 11.93 -24.19 -3.44
N GLN A 417 11.72 -25.26 -2.69
CA GLN A 417 12.31 -25.45 -1.36
C GLN A 417 13.84 -25.58 -1.42
N SER A 418 14.35 -26.30 -2.42
CA SER A 418 15.79 -26.44 -2.61
C SER A 418 16.39 -25.16 -3.14
N LEU A 419 15.73 -24.51 -4.10
CA LEU A 419 16.17 -23.23 -4.65
C LEU A 419 16.30 -22.15 -3.56
N SER A 420 15.31 -22.02 -2.68
CA SER A 420 15.36 -21.09 -1.55
C SER A 420 16.61 -21.28 -0.69
N LYS A 421 16.94 -22.54 -0.35
CA LYS A 421 18.12 -22.87 0.46
C LYS A 421 19.42 -22.60 -0.28
N GLU A 422 19.50 -22.89 -1.57
CA GLU A 422 20.70 -22.62 -2.37
C GLU A 422 20.95 -21.11 -2.54
N LEU A 423 19.90 -20.29 -2.61
CA LEU A 423 20.01 -18.83 -2.68
C LEU A 423 20.51 -18.18 -1.38
N GLU A 424 20.40 -18.87 -0.25
CA GLU A 424 20.91 -18.40 1.05
C GLU A 424 22.39 -18.70 1.27
N LYS A 425 22.98 -19.58 0.45
CA LYS A 425 24.41 -19.90 0.53
C LYS A 425 25.25 -18.75 -0.05
N PRO A 426 26.53 -18.60 0.37
CA PRO A 426 27.43 -17.57 -0.17
C PRO A 426 27.57 -17.60 -1.71
N ASP A 427 27.58 -18.80 -2.30
CA ASP A 427 27.64 -18.99 -3.76
C ASP A 427 26.30 -18.73 -4.49
N GLY A 428 25.22 -18.46 -3.75
CA GLY A 428 23.87 -18.23 -4.27
C GLY A 428 23.77 -17.06 -5.25
N ILE A 429 24.73 -16.12 -5.21
CA ILE A 429 24.82 -14.99 -6.15
C ILE A 429 24.86 -15.46 -7.61
N LYS A 430 25.52 -16.60 -7.89
CA LYS A 430 25.55 -17.17 -9.25
C LYS A 430 24.17 -17.56 -9.75
N LEU A 431 23.31 -18.04 -8.86
CA LEU A 431 21.92 -18.43 -9.18
C LEU A 431 21.00 -17.22 -9.37
N LEU A 432 21.24 -16.12 -8.65
CA LEU A 432 20.42 -14.90 -8.74
C LEU A 432 20.36 -14.34 -10.17
N ASN A 433 21.46 -14.43 -10.92
CA ASN A 433 21.63 -13.78 -12.22
C ASN A 433 21.77 -14.79 -13.39
N ALA A 434 21.54 -16.08 -13.14
CA ALA A 434 21.78 -17.13 -14.13
C ALA A 434 20.69 -17.23 -15.22
N PHE A 435 19.52 -16.63 -15.00
CA PHE A 435 18.32 -16.94 -15.79
C PHE A 435 17.66 -15.69 -16.36
N GLY A 436 17.56 -15.61 -17.69
CA GLY A 436 16.87 -14.51 -18.37
C GLY A 436 15.37 -14.74 -18.52
N THR A 437 14.90 -15.98 -18.39
CA THR A 437 13.47 -16.35 -18.35
C THR A 437 13.19 -17.25 -17.15
N ILE A 438 12.15 -16.92 -16.38
CA ILE A 438 11.66 -17.75 -15.29
C ILE A 438 10.20 -18.15 -15.56
N ILE A 439 9.91 -19.45 -15.44
CA ILE A 439 8.56 -20.00 -15.46
C ILE A 439 8.26 -20.62 -14.10
N LEU A 440 7.23 -20.11 -13.43
CA LEU A 440 6.73 -20.69 -12.19
C LEU A 440 5.47 -21.52 -12.47
N ASP A 441 5.59 -22.84 -12.36
CA ASP A 441 4.47 -23.74 -12.49
C ASP A 441 3.69 -23.87 -11.18
N GLU A 442 2.37 -24.00 -11.30
CA GLU A 442 1.40 -23.85 -10.21
C GLU A 442 1.65 -22.59 -9.36
N CYS A 443 1.75 -21.44 -10.03
CA CYS A 443 2.06 -20.17 -9.39
C CYS A 443 1.02 -19.69 -8.36
N HIS A 444 -0.13 -20.37 -8.24
CA HIS A 444 -1.09 -20.15 -7.17
C HIS A 444 -0.54 -20.43 -5.75
N HIS A 445 0.67 -21.01 -5.64
CA HIS A 445 1.40 -21.18 -4.39
C HIS A 445 2.23 -19.96 -3.93
N ILE A 446 2.35 -18.90 -4.74
CA ILE A 446 3.09 -17.68 -4.37
C ILE A 446 2.71 -17.07 -3.01
N PRO A 447 1.46 -17.13 -2.53
CA PRO A 447 1.13 -16.63 -1.19
C PRO A 447 1.88 -17.28 -0.03
N ALA A 448 2.67 -18.34 -0.25
CA ALA A 448 3.63 -18.83 0.73
C ALA A 448 4.88 -17.95 0.77
N GLU A 449 5.38 -17.65 1.97
CA GLU A 449 6.54 -16.77 2.19
C GLU A 449 7.80 -17.25 1.44
N THR A 450 8.09 -18.54 1.49
CA THR A 450 9.22 -19.15 0.76
C THR A 450 9.17 -18.85 -0.74
N PHE A 451 7.98 -18.87 -1.34
CA PHE A 451 7.82 -18.55 -2.76
C PHE A 451 8.09 -17.06 -3.01
N ARG A 452 7.46 -16.16 -2.24
CA ARG A 452 7.68 -14.71 -2.40
C ARG A 452 9.15 -14.33 -2.28
N ASN A 453 9.81 -14.79 -1.21
CA ASN A 453 11.20 -14.47 -0.91
C ASN A 453 12.16 -15.04 -1.95
N THR A 454 11.85 -16.21 -2.51
CA THR A 454 12.68 -16.80 -3.58
C THR A 454 12.51 -16.03 -4.89
N ILE A 455 11.27 -15.76 -5.30
CA ILE A 455 10.98 -15.07 -6.57
C ILE A 455 11.46 -13.62 -6.55
N SER A 456 11.34 -12.93 -5.40
CA SER A 456 11.80 -11.54 -5.26
C SER A 456 13.31 -11.39 -5.32
N LYS A 457 14.10 -12.45 -5.05
CA LYS A 457 15.56 -12.42 -5.14
C LYS A 457 16.08 -12.63 -6.56
N LEU A 458 15.39 -13.45 -7.38
CA LEU A 458 15.86 -13.85 -8.71
C LEU A 458 15.76 -12.72 -9.74
N GLN A 459 16.93 -12.29 -10.23
CA GLN A 459 17.03 -11.30 -11.31
C GLN A 459 16.73 -11.95 -12.64
N THR A 460 15.70 -11.46 -13.33
CA THR A 460 15.32 -11.98 -14.64
C THR A 460 14.64 -10.89 -15.47
N TYR A 461 14.73 -11.02 -16.80
CA TYR A 461 14.01 -10.13 -17.70
C TYR A 461 12.57 -10.60 -17.88
N TYR A 462 12.38 -11.90 -18.14
CA TYR A 462 11.06 -12.49 -18.39
C TYR A 462 10.58 -13.35 -17.22
N LEU A 463 9.35 -13.14 -16.75
CA LEU A 463 8.79 -13.84 -15.59
C LEU A 463 7.34 -14.24 -15.80
N TYR A 464 7.07 -15.53 -15.90
CA TYR A 464 5.72 -16.04 -16.16
C TYR A 464 5.26 -17.01 -15.08
N GLY A 465 4.02 -16.86 -14.64
CA GLY A 465 3.32 -17.84 -13.82
C GLY A 465 2.34 -18.65 -14.63
N LEU A 466 2.32 -19.97 -14.44
CA LEU A 466 1.33 -20.86 -15.05
C LEU A 466 0.44 -21.44 -13.96
N THR A 467 -0.88 -21.26 -14.04
CA THR A 467 -1.82 -21.81 -13.05
C THR A 467 -3.17 -22.16 -13.68
N ALA A 468 -3.86 -23.16 -13.14
CA ALA A 468 -5.27 -23.39 -13.49
C ALA A 468 -6.21 -22.48 -12.67
N THR A 469 -5.78 -22.06 -11.48
CA THR A 469 -6.63 -21.38 -10.49
C THR A 469 -5.88 -20.16 -9.92
N PRO A 470 -5.92 -19.01 -10.62
CA PRO A 470 -5.23 -17.80 -10.17
C PRO A 470 -5.90 -17.16 -8.94
N PHE A 471 -7.20 -17.38 -8.74
CA PHE A 471 -7.97 -16.80 -7.64
C PHE A 471 -8.24 -17.82 -6.53
N ARG A 472 -8.06 -17.39 -5.28
CA ARG A 472 -8.45 -18.14 -4.07
C ARG A 472 -9.54 -17.38 -3.33
N LYS A 473 -10.26 -18.06 -2.43
CA LYS A 473 -11.37 -17.52 -1.63
C LYS A 473 -11.02 -16.28 -0.78
N TYR A 474 -9.73 -16.00 -0.56
CA TYR A 474 -9.25 -14.90 0.28
C TYR A 474 -8.33 -13.94 -0.50
N ASN A 475 -8.09 -12.76 0.08
CA ASN A 475 -7.36 -11.64 -0.54
C ASN A 475 -5.88 -11.95 -0.87
N ASP A 476 -5.35 -13.06 -0.37
CA ASP A 476 -3.97 -13.51 -0.61
C ASP A 476 -3.66 -13.77 -2.09
N SER A 477 -4.69 -14.01 -2.91
CA SER A 477 -4.51 -14.14 -4.38
C SER A 477 -3.91 -12.89 -5.02
N LYS A 478 -4.09 -11.70 -4.40
CA LYS A 478 -3.41 -10.47 -4.81
C LYS A 478 -1.88 -10.62 -4.86
N LEU A 479 -1.29 -11.42 -3.96
CA LEU A 479 0.16 -11.64 -3.91
C LEU A 479 0.70 -12.25 -5.19
N ILE A 480 -0.06 -13.13 -5.86
CA ILE A 480 0.36 -13.74 -7.12
C ILE A 480 0.62 -12.64 -8.14
N PHE A 481 -0.34 -11.72 -8.31
CA PHE A 481 -0.25 -10.65 -9.29
C PHE A 481 0.74 -9.56 -8.91
N ILE A 482 0.89 -9.28 -7.61
CA ILE A 482 1.89 -8.31 -7.12
C ILE A 482 3.31 -8.78 -7.46
N HIS A 483 3.61 -10.08 -7.37
CA HIS A 483 4.94 -10.60 -7.67
C HIS A 483 5.18 -10.95 -9.14
N LEU A 484 4.17 -11.47 -9.86
CA LEU A 484 4.32 -11.97 -11.24
C LEU A 484 3.74 -11.06 -12.32
N GLY A 485 2.82 -10.16 -11.96
CA GLY A 485 2.02 -9.39 -12.92
C GLY A 485 0.59 -9.88 -13.02
N GLU A 486 -0.25 -9.07 -13.68
CA GLU A 486 -1.65 -9.40 -13.93
C GLU A 486 -1.81 -10.64 -14.82
N VAL A 487 -3.05 -11.15 -14.91
CA VAL A 487 -3.38 -12.18 -15.90
C VAL A 487 -3.21 -11.59 -17.30
N ILE A 488 -2.31 -12.17 -18.08
CA ILE A 488 -2.02 -11.72 -19.45
C ILE A 488 -2.74 -12.56 -20.50
N SER A 489 -3.12 -13.79 -20.18
CA SER A 489 -3.90 -14.66 -21.06
C SER A 489 -4.61 -15.73 -20.25
N GLU A 490 -5.79 -16.15 -20.71
CA GLU A 490 -6.60 -17.21 -20.12
C GLU A 490 -7.10 -18.14 -21.22
N ILE A 491 -6.83 -19.44 -21.07
CA ILE A 491 -7.40 -20.49 -21.90
C ILE A 491 -8.68 -20.96 -21.21
N LYS A 492 -9.81 -20.85 -21.88
CA LYS A 492 -11.08 -21.31 -21.32
C LYS A 492 -11.28 -22.79 -21.61
N SER A 493 -11.95 -23.51 -20.71
CA SER A 493 -12.16 -24.96 -20.86
C SER A 493 -12.91 -25.35 -22.15
N ASN A 494 -13.78 -24.48 -22.65
CA ASN A 494 -14.50 -24.68 -23.90
C ASN A 494 -13.63 -24.54 -25.15
N GLU A 495 -12.45 -23.93 -25.06
CA GLU A 495 -11.49 -23.77 -26.17
C GLU A 495 -10.59 -25.00 -26.35
N ILE A 496 -10.63 -25.96 -25.41
CA ILE A 496 -9.79 -27.18 -25.41
C ILE A 496 -10.50 -28.32 -26.15
N SER A 497 -11.80 -28.20 -26.37
CA SER A 497 -12.67 -29.23 -26.95
C SER A 497 -12.93 -28.96 -28.43
N THR A 498 -11.89 -29.07 -29.25
CA THR A 498 -11.98 -29.22 -30.72
C THR A 498 -10.83 -30.07 -31.22
#